data_AF-A0A7K2FAM1-F1
#
_entry.id   AF-A0A7K2FAM1-F1
#
_cell.length_a   1.000
_cell.length_b   1.000
_cell.length_c   1.000
_cell.angle_alpha   90.00
_cell.angle_beta   90.00
_cell.angle_gamma   90.00
#
_symmetry.space_group_name_H-M   'P 1'
#
loop_
_entity.id
_entity.type
_entity.pdbx_description
1 polymer ?
#
loop_
_entity_poly.entity_id
_entity_poly.type
_entity_poly.pdbx_seq_one_letter_code
_entity_poly.pdbx_strand_id
1 'polypeptide(L)'
;MTGTRTTATARAVTAGAVMLAWIALLWLLEGIDMATGNALDTYGVSPREPAELADIVPSAFLHSGWEHVASNSVPLLVLGFIAALAGIRRFAAVVLVVIVTSGLGVWLTAPPHTVTLGASGVVFGLFGYLLVRGFVDRRPLDIVVGVIIAAVYGSLLWGVLPTDSGISWQGHLFGLIGGVAAAFFFRRPRRPQGPGYVTV
;
A
#
# COMPACT_ATOMS: atom_id res chain seq x y z
N MET A 1 -16.49 -30.71 6.59
CA MET A 1 -16.44 -29.25 6.32
C MET A 1 -15.38 -28.51 7.16
N THR A 2 -14.33 -29.19 7.63
CA THR A 2 -13.36 -28.67 8.62
C THR A 2 -12.08 -28.06 8.01
N GLY A 3 -11.73 -28.37 6.76
CA GLY A 3 -10.47 -27.91 6.14
C GLY A 3 -10.45 -26.46 5.63
N THR A 4 -11.60 -25.89 5.27
CA THR A 4 -11.68 -24.53 4.71
C THR A 4 -11.63 -23.43 5.77
N ARG A 5 -12.15 -23.67 6.97
CA ARG A 5 -12.07 -22.71 8.10
C ARG A 5 -10.64 -22.57 8.62
N THR A 6 -9.91 -23.68 8.77
CA THR A 6 -8.52 -23.67 9.26
C THR A 6 -7.59 -22.84 8.36
N THR A 7 -7.80 -22.90 7.05
CA THR A 7 -7.01 -22.12 6.08
C THR A 7 -7.37 -20.64 6.05
N ALA A 8 -8.65 -20.29 6.23
CA ALA A 8 -9.09 -18.89 6.32
C ALA A 8 -8.57 -18.21 7.61
N THR A 9 -8.69 -18.88 8.76
CA THR A 9 -8.17 -18.38 10.04
C THR A 9 -6.66 -18.22 10.00
N ALA A 10 -5.92 -19.21 9.47
CA ALA A 10 -4.47 -19.11 9.34
C ALA A 10 -4.06 -17.90 8.47
N ARG A 11 -4.76 -17.66 7.35
CA ARG A 11 -4.49 -16.49 6.49
C ARG A 11 -4.76 -15.17 7.20
N ALA A 12 -5.83 -15.07 7.99
CA ALA A 12 -6.14 -13.88 8.77
C ALA A 12 -5.07 -13.63 9.84
N VAL A 13 -4.65 -14.67 10.56
CA VAL A 13 -3.57 -14.58 11.56
C VAL A 13 -2.27 -14.13 10.90
N THR A 14 -1.88 -14.72 9.77
CA THR A 14 -0.67 -14.31 9.04
C THR A 14 -0.78 -12.86 8.54
N ALA A 15 -1.92 -12.46 7.98
CA ALA A 15 -2.14 -11.08 7.54
C ALA A 15 -2.02 -10.10 8.72
N GLY A 16 -2.65 -10.41 9.85
CA GLY A 16 -2.57 -9.60 11.07
C GLY A 16 -1.14 -9.48 11.59
N ALA A 17 -0.43 -10.61 11.69
CA ALA A 17 0.96 -10.64 12.16
C ALA A 17 1.89 -9.81 11.27
N VAL A 18 1.76 -9.94 9.94
CA VAL A 18 2.55 -9.13 8.99
C VAL A 18 2.26 -7.64 9.17
N MET A 19 0.99 -7.24 9.24
CA MET A 19 0.66 -5.82 9.36
C MET A 19 1.10 -5.24 10.69
N LEU A 20 0.92 -5.97 11.80
CA LEU A 20 1.40 -5.53 13.12
C LEU A 20 2.92 -5.43 13.16
N ALA A 21 3.63 -6.38 12.56
CA ALA A 21 5.09 -6.34 12.44
C ALA A 21 5.56 -5.15 11.59
N TRP A 22 4.86 -4.85 10.50
CA TRP A 22 5.17 -3.68 9.67
C TRP A 22 4.94 -2.38 10.46
N ILE A 23 3.79 -2.20 11.10
CA ILE A 23 3.54 -1.01 11.94
C ILE A 23 4.61 -0.89 13.04
N ALA A 24 4.94 -1.97 13.73
CA ALA A 24 6.00 -1.97 14.74
C ALA A 24 7.36 -1.55 14.15
N LEU A 25 7.70 -2.01 12.94
CA LEU A 25 8.91 -1.59 12.24
C LEU A 25 8.90 -0.08 11.94
N LEU A 26 7.79 0.48 11.44
CA LEU A 26 7.69 1.92 11.15
C LEU A 26 7.93 2.77 12.40
N TRP A 27 7.29 2.41 13.51
CA TRP A 27 7.45 3.10 14.79
C TRP A 27 8.85 2.94 15.38
N LEU A 28 9.48 1.77 15.20
CA LEU A 28 10.86 1.55 15.60
C LEU A 28 11.83 2.42 14.80
N LEU A 29 11.67 2.48 13.47
CA LEU A 29 12.51 3.31 12.61
C LEU A 29 12.35 4.80 12.94
N GLU A 30 11.13 5.28 13.11
CA GLU A 30 10.86 6.66 13.56
C GLU A 30 11.51 6.95 14.93
N GLY A 31 11.42 6.00 15.87
CA GLY A 31 12.06 6.16 17.18
C GLY A 31 13.59 6.23 17.10
N ILE A 32 14.22 5.45 16.21
CA ILE A 32 15.66 5.53 15.94
C ILE A 32 15.99 6.87 15.28
N ASP A 33 15.19 7.31 14.31
CA ASP A 33 15.41 8.55 13.58
C ASP A 33 15.40 9.76 14.53
N MET A 34 14.34 9.88 15.34
CA MET A 34 14.22 10.93 16.36
C MET A 34 15.36 10.89 17.39
N ALA A 35 15.82 9.70 17.78
CA ALA A 35 16.93 9.54 18.72
C ALA A 35 18.31 9.90 18.12
N THR A 36 18.42 9.90 16.79
CA THR A 36 19.66 10.19 16.05
C THR A 36 19.68 11.58 15.43
N GLY A 37 18.67 12.41 15.71
CA GLY A 37 18.57 13.75 15.17
C GLY A 37 18.16 13.76 13.69
N ASN A 38 17.24 12.88 13.33
CA ASN A 38 16.69 12.70 11.99
C ASN A 38 17.71 12.19 10.97
N ALA A 39 18.61 11.30 11.39
CA ALA A 39 19.68 10.80 10.53
C ALA A 39 19.19 9.86 9.42
N LEU A 40 18.02 9.24 9.57
CA LEU A 40 17.42 8.37 8.57
C LEU A 40 16.70 9.15 7.48
N ASP A 41 16.36 10.43 7.68
CA ASP A 41 15.74 11.28 6.65
C ASP A 41 16.58 11.37 5.35
N THR A 42 17.89 11.10 5.44
CA THR A 42 18.78 11.02 4.27
C THR A 42 18.45 9.87 3.31
N TYR A 43 17.66 8.89 3.74
CA TYR A 43 17.15 7.80 2.91
C TYR A 43 15.73 8.08 2.38
N GLY A 44 15.32 9.34 2.38
CA GLY A 44 14.18 9.82 1.60
C GLY A 44 14.52 9.97 0.12
N VAL A 45 13.50 10.20 -0.70
CA VAL A 45 13.66 10.44 -2.14
C VAL A 45 13.64 11.94 -2.39
N SER A 46 14.77 12.51 -2.81
CA SER A 46 14.80 13.81 -3.49
C SER A 46 14.64 13.63 -5.01
N PRO A 47 14.07 14.63 -5.69
CA PRO A 47 13.78 14.46 -7.10
C PRO A 47 15.01 14.61 -7.97
N ARG A 48 15.12 13.73 -8.97
CA ARG A 48 16.08 13.77 -10.07
C ARG A 48 17.55 13.63 -9.64
N GLU A 49 17.82 13.10 -8.44
CA GLU A 49 19.16 12.69 -8.02
C GLU A 49 19.37 11.18 -8.24
N PRO A 50 20.32 10.75 -9.10
CA PRO A 50 20.45 9.32 -9.44
C PRO A 50 20.76 8.40 -8.26
N ALA A 51 21.48 8.90 -7.25
CA ALA A 51 21.85 8.10 -6.07
C ALA A 51 20.62 7.67 -5.25
N GLU A 52 19.60 8.52 -5.17
CA GLU A 52 18.41 8.32 -4.35
C GLU A 52 17.38 7.36 -4.97
N LEU A 53 17.65 6.84 -6.18
CA LEU A 53 16.91 5.69 -6.70
C LEU A 53 17.06 4.46 -5.78
N ALA A 54 18.19 4.36 -5.05
CA ALA A 54 18.39 3.33 -4.04
C ALA A 54 17.43 3.49 -2.83
N ASP A 55 16.95 4.71 -2.60
CA ASP A 55 16.15 5.10 -1.44
C ASP A 55 14.64 4.97 -1.68
N ILE A 56 14.22 4.62 -2.89
CA ILE A 56 12.80 4.36 -3.24
C ILE A 56 12.15 3.34 -2.31
N VAL A 57 12.86 2.25 -1.97
CA VAL A 57 12.31 1.24 -1.06
C VAL A 57 12.42 1.70 0.40
N PRO A 58 13.59 2.11 0.92
CA PRO A 58 13.72 2.62 2.29
C PRO A 58 12.75 3.74 2.65
N SER A 59 12.58 4.74 1.77
CA SER A 59 11.72 5.91 2.00
C SER A 59 10.26 5.54 2.32
N ALA A 60 9.75 4.40 1.82
CA ALA A 60 8.41 3.93 2.12
C ALA A 60 8.22 3.43 3.57
N PHE A 61 9.31 3.29 4.34
CA PHE A 61 9.30 2.85 5.74
C PHE A 61 9.69 3.95 6.74
N LEU A 62 10.20 5.08 6.25
CA LEU A 62 10.63 6.20 7.08
C LEU A 62 9.52 7.24 7.19
N HIS A 63 9.51 8.01 8.27
CA HIS A 63 8.55 9.10 8.49
C HIS A 63 9.30 10.32 9.01
N SER A 64 8.65 11.49 8.95
CA SER A 64 9.23 12.78 9.32
C SER A 64 8.57 13.33 10.58
N GLY A 65 8.45 12.49 11.61
CA GLY A 65 7.82 12.84 12.87
C GLY A 65 6.71 11.86 13.31
N TRP A 66 6.44 11.89 14.62
CA TRP A 66 5.43 11.05 15.28
C TRP A 66 4.02 11.18 14.69
N GLU A 67 3.59 12.39 14.34
CA GLU A 67 2.28 12.63 13.73
C GLU A 67 2.19 12.00 12.33
N HIS A 68 3.31 11.99 11.61
CA HIS A 68 3.37 11.43 10.27
C HIS A 68 3.27 9.89 10.30
N VAL A 69 4.02 9.20 11.18
CA VAL A 69 3.88 7.74 11.34
C VAL A 69 2.50 7.35 11.91
N ALA A 70 1.97 8.15 12.84
CA ALA A 70 0.66 7.89 13.45
C ALA A 70 -0.48 8.00 12.43
N SER A 71 -0.49 9.06 11.59
CA SER A 71 -1.51 9.27 10.57
C SER A 71 -1.53 8.18 9.49
N ASN A 72 -0.38 7.58 9.18
CA ASN A 72 -0.28 6.46 8.24
C ASN A 72 -0.65 5.10 8.85
N SER A 73 -0.49 4.94 10.17
CA SER A 73 -0.58 3.63 10.82
C SER A 73 -1.96 2.96 10.67
N VAL A 74 -3.04 3.70 10.94
CA VAL A 74 -4.41 3.17 10.87
C VAL A 74 -4.81 2.79 9.44
N PRO A 75 -4.72 3.69 8.42
CA PRO A 75 -5.10 3.31 7.07
C PRO A 75 -4.20 2.22 6.50
N LEU A 76 -2.89 2.23 6.79
CA LEU A 76 -1.99 1.16 6.37
C LEU A 76 -2.38 -0.19 6.98
N LEU A 77 -2.65 -0.24 8.28
CA LEU A 77 -3.08 -1.46 8.98
C LEU A 77 -4.36 -2.03 8.37
N VAL A 78 -5.39 -1.20 8.19
CA VAL A 78 -6.70 -1.63 7.69
C VAL A 78 -6.62 -2.08 6.22
N LEU A 79 -6.10 -1.22 5.34
CA LEU A 79 -6.04 -1.52 3.90
C LEU A 79 -5.06 -2.66 3.63
N GLY A 80 -3.91 -2.64 4.30
CA GLY A 80 -2.89 -3.68 4.18
C GLY A 80 -3.41 -5.05 4.65
N PHE A 81 -4.14 -5.09 5.76
CA PHE A 81 -4.76 -6.34 6.23
C PHE A 81 -5.74 -6.90 5.19
N ILE A 82 -6.66 -6.08 4.67
CA ILE A 82 -7.64 -6.50 3.65
C ILE A 82 -6.96 -6.95 2.35
N ALA A 83 -5.86 -6.31 1.96
CA ALA A 83 -5.07 -6.73 0.81
C ALA A 83 -4.35 -8.07 1.09
N ALA A 84 -3.74 -8.23 2.27
CA ALA A 84 -3.03 -9.43 2.69
C ALA A 84 -3.91 -10.67 2.85
N LEU A 85 -5.21 -10.52 3.14
CA LEU A 85 -6.18 -11.63 3.13
C LEU A 85 -6.22 -12.35 1.76
N ALA A 86 -5.93 -11.65 0.66
CA ALA A 86 -5.82 -12.26 -0.67
C ALA A 86 -4.58 -13.17 -0.82
N GLY A 87 -3.61 -13.08 0.09
CA GLY A 87 -2.43 -13.91 0.22
C GLY A 87 -1.14 -13.09 0.25
N ILE A 88 -0.21 -13.45 1.14
CA ILE A 88 0.96 -12.62 1.46
C ILE A 88 1.88 -12.37 0.26
N ARG A 89 2.07 -13.37 -0.62
CA ARG A 89 2.88 -13.23 -1.83
C ARG A 89 2.31 -12.18 -2.79
N ARG A 90 0.98 -12.14 -2.95
CA ARG A 90 0.31 -11.14 -3.80
C ARG A 90 0.38 -9.76 -3.16
N PHE A 91 0.18 -9.69 -1.85
CA PHE A 91 0.30 -8.44 -1.10
C PHE A 91 1.70 -7.83 -1.24
N ALA A 92 2.76 -8.60 -1.01
CA ALA A 92 4.14 -8.14 -1.18
C ALA A 92 4.41 -7.65 -2.61
N ALA A 93 3.91 -8.35 -3.63
CA ALA A 93 4.08 -7.94 -5.02
C ALA A 93 3.31 -6.64 -5.35
N VAL A 94 2.09 -6.47 -4.85
CA VAL A 94 1.30 -5.23 -4.98
C VAL A 94 2.02 -4.06 -4.31
N VAL A 95 2.45 -4.25 -3.06
CA VAL A 95 3.21 -3.25 -2.30
C VAL A 95 4.48 -2.84 -3.04
N LEU A 96 5.24 -3.79 -3.57
CA LEU A 96 6.48 -3.49 -4.29
C LEU A 96 6.21 -2.65 -5.55
N VAL A 97 5.17 -2.99 -6.32
CA VAL A 97 4.75 -2.18 -7.47
C VAL A 97 4.38 -0.77 -7.03
N VAL A 98 3.63 -0.63 -5.93
CA VAL A 98 3.23 0.67 -5.40
C VAL A 98 4.43 1.48 -4.91
N ILE A 99 5.35 0.89 -4.15
CA ILE A 99 6.56 1.56 -3.67
C ILE A 99 7.37 2.08 -4.86
N VAL A 100 7.63 1.23 -5.85
CA VAL A 100 8.43 1.61 -7.02
C VAL A 100 7.74 2.70 -7.83
N THR A 101 6.44 2.57 -8.10
CA THR A 101 5.71 3.57 -8.90
C THR A 101 5.55 4.90 -8.17
N SER A 102 5.23 4.87 -6.88
CA SER A 102 5.18 6.06 -6.01
C SER A 102 6.53 6.76 -5.95
N GLY A 103 7.60 6.04 -5.63
CA GLY A 103 8.95 6.59 -5.50
C GLY A 103 9.50 7.13 -6.82
N LEU A 104 9.29 6.43 -7.95
CA LEU A 104 9.65 6.95 -9.27
C LEU A 104 8.84 8.18 -9.64
N GLY A 105 7.54 8.20 -9.29
CA GLY A 105 6.67 9.35 -9.48
C GLY A 105 7.19 10.59 -8.76
N VAL A 106 7.51 10.45 -7.47
CA VAL A 106 8.18 11.48 -6.67
C VAL A 106 9.50 11.89 -7.31
N TRP A 107 10.38 10.94 -7.60
CA TRP A 107 11.71 11.20 -8.14
C TRP A 107 11.65 12.01 -9.44
N LEU A 108 10.68 11.70 -10.33
CA LEU A 108 10.51 12.39 -11.61
C LEU A 108 9.87 13.77 -11.47
N THR A 109 8.91 13.95 -10.56
CA THR A 109 7.94 15.06 -10.62
C THR A 109 7.87 15.94 -9.38
N ALA A 110 8.54 15.58 -8.28
CA ALA A 110 8.58 16.42 -7.09
C ALA A 110 9.41 17.71 -7.32
N PRO A 111 9.10 18.81 -6.63
CA PRO A 111 9.85 20.07 -6.73
C PRO A 111 11.31 19.89 -6.26
N PRO A 112 12.30 20.57 -6.87
CA PRO A 112 13.68 20.49 -6.43
C PRO A 112 13.82 20.93 -4.95
N HIS A 113 14.86 20.44 -4.27
CA HIS A 113 15.13 20.71 -2.85
C HIS A 113 14.01 20.25 -1.90
N THR A 114 13.37 19.13 -2.24
CA THR A 114 12.42 18.45 -1.36
C THR A 114 12.90 17.02 -1.12
N VAL A 115 12.60 16.48 0.06
CA VAL A 115 12.82 15.08 0.42
C VAL A 115 11.45 14.49 0.73
N THR A 116 11.12 13.37 0.11
CA THR A 116 9.87 12.65 0.38
C THR A 116 10.17 11.28 0.99
N LEU A 117 9.54 11.01 2.13
CA LEU A 117 9.52 9.73 2.81
C LEU A 117 8.17 9.57 3.51
N GLY A 118 7.75 8.33 3.73
CA GLY A 118 6.44 8.03 4.30
C GLY A 118 5.78 6.81 3.66
N ALA A 119 5.00 6.08 4.47
CA ALA A 119 4.20 4.96 3.98
C ALA A 119 2.95 5.40 3.20
N SER A 120 2.68 6.71 3.07
CA SER A 120 1.43 7.22 2.49
C SER A 120 1.28 6.85 1.01
N GLY A 121 2.36 6.83 0.22
CA GLY A 121 2.31 6.30 -1.16
C GLY A 121 1.79 4.86 -1.21
N VAL A 122 2.18 4.02 -0.23
CA VAL A 122 1.68 2.64 -0.07
C VAL A 122 0.20 2.63 0.32
N VAL A 123 -0.22 3.51 1.24
CA VAL A 123 -1.63 3.66 1.64
C VAL A 123 -2.51 3.98 0.44
N PHE A 124 -2.12 4.97 -0.38
CA PHE A 124 -2.85 5.38 -1.57
C PHE A 124 -2.88 4.29 -2.64
N GLY A 125 -1.78 3.56 -2.84
CA GLY A 125 -1.78 2.43 -3.76
C GLY A 125 -2.60 1.24 -3.28
N LEU A 126 -2.59 0.92 -1.99
CA LEU A 126 -3.48 -0.12 -1.44
C LEU A 126 -4.94 0.30 -1.57
N PHE A 127 -5.26 1.58 -1.34
CA PHE A 127 -6.59 2.14 -1.58
C PHE A 127 -7.01 1.92 -3.04
N GLY A 128 -6.23 2.40 -4.02
CA GLY A 128 -6.52 2.23 -5.45
C GLY A 128 -6.64 0.76 -5.88
N TYR A 129 -5.74 -0.09 -5.39
CA TYR A 129 -5.78 -1.53 -5.63
C TYR A 129 -7.10 -2.15 -5.16
N LEU A 130 -7.52 -1.85 -3.93
CA LEU A 130 -8.72 -2.41 -3.32
C LEU A 130 -10.02 -1.92 -3.98
N LEU A 131 -10.06 -0.67 -4.44
CA LEU A 131 -11.20 -0.13 -5.20
C LEU A 131 -11.42 -0.90 -6.51
N VAL A 132 -10.33 -1.23 -7.21
CA VAL A 132 -10.42 -1.73 -8.60
C VAL A 132 -10.37 -3.26 -8.68
N ARG A 133 -9.72 -3.95 -7.73
CA ARG A 133 -9.49 -5.41 -7.82
C ARG A 133 -10.77 -6.23 -7.97
N GLY A 134 -11.87 -5.82 -7.35
CA GLY A 134 -13.13 -6.56 -7.41
C GLY A 134 -13.73 -6.60 -8.81
N PHE A 135 -13.65 -5.49 -9.54
CA PHE A 135 -14.07 -5.39 -10.93
C PHE A 135 -13.14 -6.21 -11.85
N VAL A 136 -11.83 -6.11 -11.63
CA VAL A 136 -10.81 -6.81 -12.44
C VAL A 136 -10.87 -8.34 -12.28
N ASP A 137 -11.00 -8.81 -11.04
CA ASP A 137 -11.11 -10.23 -10.70
C ASP A 137 -12.55 -10.75 -10.89
N ARG A 138 -13.53 -9.87 -11.19
CA ARG A 138 -14.96 -10.16 -11.35
C ARG A 138 -15.57 -10.90 -10.14
N ARG A 139 -15.26 -10.38 -8.95
CA ARG A 139 -15.65 -10.92 -7.64
C ARG A 139 -16.57 -9.94 -6.92
N PRO A 140 -17.89 -10.22 -6.82
CA PRO A 140 -18.85 -9.31 -6.21
C PRO A 140 -18.51 -8.90 -4.77
N LEU A 141 -18.00 -9.85 -3.96
CA LEU A 141 -17.59 -9.56 -2.58
C LEU A 141 -16.47 -8.50 -2.53
N ASP A 142 -15.48 -8.61 -3.42
CA ASP A 142 -14.38 -7.63 -3.48
C ASP A 142 -14.85 -6.26 -4.00
N ILE A 143 -15.91 -6.22 -4.82
CA ILE A 143 -16.55 -4.96 -5.23
C ILE A 143 -17.22 -4.29 -4.02
N VAL A 144 -17.98 -5.04 -3.24
CA VAL A 144 -18.63 -4.51 -2.01
C VAL A 144 -17.58 -4.00 -1.03
N VAL A 145 -16.49 -4.74 -0.83
CA VAL A 145 -15.35 -4.29 0.00
C VAL A 145 -14.76 -2.98 -0.55
N GLY A 146 -14.55 -2.88 -1.86
CA GLY A 146 -14.08 -1.65 -2.52
C GLY A 146 -15.02 -0.46 -2.28
N VAL A 147 -16.33 -0.66 -2.37
CA VAL A 147 -17.34 0.39 -2.11
C VAL A 147 -17.30 0.85 -0.64
N ILE A 148 -17.19 -0.08 0.31
CA ILE A 148 -17.06 0.27 1.74
C ILE A 148 -15.77 1.06 1.98
N ILE A 149 -14.66 0.64 1.37
CA ILE A 149 -13.39 1.38 1.46
C ILE A 149 -13.53 2.79 0.86
N ALA A 150 -14.19 2.94 -0.30
CA ALA A 150 -14.45 4.25 -0.88
C ALA A 150 -15.29 5.14 0.04
N ALA A 151 -16.28 4.58 0.73
CA ALA A 151 -17.12 5.33 1.65
C ALA A 151 -16.36 5.79 2.91
N VAL A 152 -15.50 4.93 3.47
CA VAL A 152 -14.76 5.20 4.72
C VAL A 152 -13.51 6.06 4.47
N TYR A 153 -12.78 5.78 3.38
CA TYR A 153 -11.48 6.38 3.09
C TYR A 153 -11.48 7.24 1.82
N GLY A 154 -12.65 7.54 1.24
CA GLY A 154 -12.74 8.34 0.01
C GLY A 154 -12.12 9.73 0.11
N SER A 155 -12.08 10.31 1.31
CA SER A 155 -11.41 11.59 1.59
C SER A 155 -9.91 11.55 1.34
N LEU A 156 -9.27 10.37 1.32
CA LEU A 156 -7.87 10.24 0.93
C LEU A 156 -7.62 10.82 -0.46
N LEU A 157 -8.59 10.75 -1.39
CA LEU A 157 -8.44 11.29 -2.73
C LEU A 157 -8.12 12.80 -2.75
N TRP A 158 -8.44 13.56 -1.71
CA TRP A 158 -8.00 14.95 -1.62
C TRP A 158 -6.49 15.10 -1.50
N GLY A 159 -5.81 14.12 -0.91
CA GLY A 159 -4.36 14.10 -0.78
C GLY A 159 -3.60 13.89 -2.09
N VAL A 160 -4.26 13.56 -3.21
CA VAL A 160 -3.61 13.54 -4.54
C VAL A 160 -3.58 14.93 -5.19
N LEU A 161 -4.23 15.93 -4.58
CA LEU A 161 -4.25 17.29 -5.09
C LEU A 161 -3.12 18.13 -4.45
N PRO A 162 -2.50 19.04 -5.20
CA PRO A 162 -1.46 19.94 -4.71
C PRO A 162 -2.04 21.06 -3.84
N THR A 163 -2.59 20.70 -2.67
CA THR A 163 -3.30 21.63 -1.76
C THR A 163 -2.53 21.94 -0.49
N ASP A 164 -1.59 21.09 -0.10
CA ASP A 164 -0.73 21.24 1.07
C ASP A 164 0.74 21.06 0.65
N SER A 165 1.56 22.06 0.93
CA SER A 165 2.99 22.06 0.60
C SER A 165 3.82 21.10 1.45
N GLY A 166 3.33 20.66 2.61
CA GLY A 166 3.99 19.68 3.46
C GLY A 166 3.72 18.22 3.07
N ILE A 167 2.85 17.99 2.09
CA ILE A 167 2.40 16.66 1.69
C ILE A 167 2.84 16.38 0.24
N SER A 168 3.48 15.22 0.04
CA SER A 168 3.86 14.76 -1.31
C SER A 168 2.64 14.19 -2.06
N TRP A 169 1.85 15.08 -2.65
CA TRP A 169 0.72 14.68 -3.49
C TRP A 169 1.16 13.84 -4.70
N GLN A 170 2.40 14.01 -5.17
CA GLN A 170 2.99 13.16 -6.20
C GLN A 170 3.11 11.71 -5.72
N GLY A 171 3.65 11.49 -4.51
CA GLY A 171 3.71 10.15 -3.92
C GLY A 171 2.32 9.52 -3.80
N HIS A 172 1.32 10.30 -3.39
CA HIS A 172 -0.06 9.85 -3.31
C HIS A 172 -0.65 9.48 -4.67
N LEU A 173 -0.51 10.35 -5.67
CA LEU A 173 -1.02 10.14 -7.02
C LEU A 173 -0.37 8.92 -7.68
N PHE A 174 0.96 8.85 -7.69
CA PHE A 174 1.68 7.77 -8.33
C PHE A 174 1.54 6.45 -7.58
N GLY A 175 1.42 6.49 -6.24
CA GLY A 175 1.02 5.35 -5.43
C GLY A 175 -0.36 4.82 -5.84
N LEU A 176 -1.37 5.70 -5.95
CA LEU A 176 -2.72 5.36 -6.40
C LEU A 176 -2.70 4.69 -7.79
N ILE A 177 -1.98 5.28 -8.75
CA ILE A 177 -1.80 4.74 -10.10
C ILE A 177 -1.14 3.36 -10.04
N GLY A 178 -0.09 3.20 -9.24
CA GLY A 178 0.59 1.92 -9.01
C GLY A 178 -0.35 0.84 -8.47
N GLY A 179 -1.22 1.21 -7.53
CA GLY A 179 -2.24 0.33 -6.98
C GLY A 179 -3.24 -0.17 -8.02
N VAL A 180 -3.76 0.76 -8.82
CA VAL A 180 -4.66 0.43 -9.94
C VAL A 180 -3.96 -0.48 -10.94
N ALA A 181 -2.73 -0.15 -11.34
CA ALA A 181 -1.94 -0.98 -12.26
C ALA A 181 -1.70 -2.39 -11.70
N ALA A 182 -1.36 -2.51 -10.41
CA ALA A 182 -1.15 -3.79 -9.74
C ALA A 182 -2.43 -4.66 -9.72
N ALA A 183 -3.62 -4.05 -9.66
CA ALA A 183 -4.88 -4.79 -9.77
C ALA A 183 -4.98 -5.53 -11.11
N PHE A 184 -4.58 -4.89 -12.22
CA PHE A 184 -4.56 -5.50 -13.55
C PHE A 184 -3.43 -6.51 -13.73
N PHE A 185 -2.20 -6.20 -13.30
CA PHE A 185 -1.06 -7.10 -13.45
C PHE A 185 -1.21 -8.42 -12.69
N PHE A 186 -1.80 -8.37 -11.50
CA PHE A 186 -1.99 -9.56 -10.67
C PHE A 186 -3.40 -10.13 -10.75
N ARG A 187 -4.14 -9.83 -11.82
CA ARG A 187 -5.51 -10.31 -12.05
C ARG A 187 -5.60 -11.83 -11.89
N ARG A 188 -6.64 -12.29 -11.20
CA ARG A 188 -6.96 -13.73 -11.08
C ARG A 188 -7.91 -14.15 -12.20
N PRO A 189 -7.53 -15.11 -13.04
CA PRO A 189 -8.47 -15.75 -13.96
C PRO A 189 -9.63 -16.38 -13.17
N ARG A 190 -10.85 -16.32 -13.72
CA ARG A 190 -11.94 -17.17 -13.23
C ARG A 190 -11.50 -18.62 -13.44
N ARG A 191 -11.52 -19.42 -12.38
CA ARG A 191 -11.40 -20.86 -12.52
C ARG A 191 -12.60 -21.32 -13.36
N PRO A 192 -12.42 -21.98 -14.52
CA PRO A 192 -13.55 -22.52 -15.25
C PRO A 192 -14.35 -23.42 -14.30
N GLN A 193 -15.66 -23.21 -14.19
CA GLN A 193 -16.52 -24.25 -13.65
C GLN A 193 -16.40 -25.41 -14.65
N GLY A 194 -15.71 -26.49 -14.27
CA GLY A 194 -15.69 -27.70 -15.09
C GLY A 194 -17.13 -28.15 -15.37
N PRO A 195 -17.41 -28.79 -16.52
CA PRO A 195 -18.75 -29.28 -16.82
C PRO A 195 -19.24 -30.11 -15.63
N GLY A 196 -20.36 -29.68 -15.03
CA GLY A 196 -20.96 -30.38 -13.92
C GLY A 196 -21.34 -31.77 -14.39
N TYR A 197 -20.60 -32.79 -13.98
CA TYR A 197 -21.01 -34.16 -14.18
C TYR A 197 -22.29 -34.37 -13.36
N VAL A 198 -23.40 -34.56 -14.06
CA VAL A 198 -24.60 -35.17 -13.47
C VAL A 198 -24.31 -36.67 -13.45
N THR A 199 -23.97 -37.21 -12.28
CA THR A 199 -24.12 -38.65 -12.05
C THR A 199 -25.62 -38.98 -12.11
N VAL A 200 -25.98 -39.81 -13.08
CA VAL A 200 -27.31 -40.45 -13.21
C VAL A 200 -27.41 -41.58 -12.19
#